data_AF-A0A0R3T466-F1
#
_entry.id   AF-A0A0R3T466-F1
#
_cell.length_a   1.000
_cell.length_b   1.000
_cell.length_c   1.000
_cell.angle_alpha   90.00
_cell.angle_beta   90.00
_cell.angle_gamma   90.00
#
_symmetry.space_group_name_H-M   'P 1'
#
loop_
_entity.id
_entity.type
_entity.pdbx_description
1 polymer ?
#
loop_
_entity_poly.entity_id
_entity_poly.type
_entity_poly.pdbx_seq_one_letter_code
_entity_poly.pdbx_strand_id
1 'polypeptide(L)' 'MLNNNPLELIYSNEDPATYLHYNGTRTTPDLLLGSSDISELTRRKINDDPGSGHKPVIASGKRHQ' A
#
# COMPACT_ATOMS: atom_id res chain seq x y z
N MET A 1 -7.04 24.52 -16.17
CA MET A 1 -6.23 24.40 -14.95
C MET A 1 -6.23 22.92 -14.58
N LEU A 2 -5.09 22.25 -14.62
CA LEU A 2 -5.01 20.80 -14.33
C LEU A 2 -5.23 20.61 -12.82
N ASN A 3 -6.09 19.67 -12.42
CA ASN A 3 -6.33 19.35 -11.01
C ASN A 3 -5.12 18.60 -10.42
N ASN A 4 -4.07 19.35 -10.12
CA ASN A 4 -2.83 18.78 -9.58
C ASN A 4 -2.94 18.65 -8.07
N ASN A 5 -3.44 17.51 -7.61
CA ASN A 5 -3.24 17.09 -6.24
C ASN A 5 -1.88 16.39 -6.13
N PRO A 6 -1.07 16.67 -5.09
CA PRO A 6 0.18 15.96 -4.88
C PRO A 6 -0.07 14.46 -4.63
N LEU A 7 0.92 13.64 -5.00
CA LEU A 7 0.92 12.22 -4.67
C LEU A 7 1.50 12.03 -3.26
N GLU A 8 0.80 11.24 -2.45
CA GLU A 8 1.21 10.87 -1.10
C GLU A 8 1.45 9.37 -1.00
N LEU A 9 2.44 9.01 -0.18
CA LEU A 9 2.72 7.63 0.18
C LEU A 9 1.75 7.17 1.27
N ILE A 10 0.96 6.15 0.97
CA ILE A 10 0.07 5.50 1.94
C ILE A 10 0.84 4.35 2.58
N TYR A 11 1.33 4.57 3.78
CA TYR A 11 2.22 3.66 4.51
C TYR A 11 1.88 3.62 6.01
N SER A 12 2.02 2.45 6.62
CA SER A 12 1.98 2.27 8.07
C SER A 12 3.21 1.49 8.54
N ASN A 13 3.82 1.92 9.65
CA ASN A 13 4.89 1.16 10.32
C ASN A 13 4.38 -0.16 10.92
N GLU A 14 3.06 -0.30 11.09
CA GLU A 14 2.43 -1.52 11.59
C GLU A 14 2.18 -2.55 10.49
N ASP A 15 2.31 -2.16 9.21
CA ASP A 15 2.16 -3.09 8.09
C ASP A 15 3.29 -4.12 8.09
N PRO A 16 2.99 -5.42 7.89
CA PRO A 16 4.03 -6.40 7.68
C PRO A 16 4.73 -6.15 6.34
N ALA A 17 5.95 -6.67 6.22
CA ALA A 17 6.73 -6.56 4.98
C ALA A 17 5.98 -7.17 3.79
N THR A 18 6.03 -6.48 2.65
CA THR A 18 5.32 -6.92 1.43
C THR A 18 6.09 -7.98 0.65
N TYR A 19 7.34 -8.26 1.02
CA TYR A 19 8.13 -9.30 0.39
C TYR A 19 8.92 -10.13 1.40
N LEU A 20 8.85 -11.45 1.24
CA LEU A 20 9.71 -12.42 1.91
C LEU A 20 10.69 -13.01 0.88
N HIS A 21 11.97 -12.72 1.07
CA HIS A 21 13.05 -13.29 0.28
C HIS A 21 13.24 -14.78 0.64
N TYR A 22 13.75 -15.57 -0.30
CA TYR A 22 14.11 -16.98 -0.05
C TYR A 22 15.10 -17.16 1.11
N ASN A 23 15.93 -16.16 1.38
CA ASN A 23 16.87 -16.16 2.50
C ASN A 23 16.23 -15.76 3.86
N GLY A 24 14.90 -15.61 3.92
CA GLY A 24 14.15 -15.25 5.12
C GLY A 24 14.10 -13.73 5.41
N THR A 25 14.83 -12.91 4.65
CA THR A 25 14.80 -11.45 4.82
C THR A 25 13.43 -10.91 4.40
N ARG A 26 12.95 -9.90 5.12
CA ARG A 26 11.67 -9.24 4.88
C ARG A 26 11.91 -7.80 4.43
N THR A 27 11.33 -7.42 3.30
CA THR A 27 11.46 -6.06 2.74
C THR A 27 10.11 -5.54 2.24
N THR A 28 9.98 -4.22 2.10
CA THR A 28 8.75 -3.58 1.58
C THR A 28 9.03 -2.83 0.27
N PRO A 29 9.27 -3.55 -0.84
CA PRO A 29 9.49 -2.91 -2.14
C PRO A 29 8.18 -2.39 -2.78
N ASP A 30 7.02 -2.89 -2.33
CA ASP A 30 5.72 -2.56 -2.92
C ASP A 30 5.14 -1.30 -2.26
N LEU A 31 4.93 -0.25 -3.07
CA LEU A 31 4.43 1.06 -2.62
C LEU A 31 2.97 1.26 -3.03
N LEU A 32 2.20 1.89 -2.13
CA LEU A 32 0.86 2.38 -2.44
C LEU A 32 0.89 3.91 -2.43
N LEU A 33 0.65 4.52 -3.59
CA LEU A 33 0.54 5.97 -3.74
C LEU A 33 -0.91 6.35 -4.00
N GLY A 34 -1.36 7.42 -3.36
CA GLY A 34 -2.67 8.01 -3.57
C GLY A 34 -2.54 9.51 -3.82
N SER A 35 -3.53 10.09 -4.49
CA SER A 35 -3.67 11.54 -4.53
C SER A 35 -4.03 12.05 -3.13
N SER A 36 -3.49 13.19 -2.71
CA SER A 36 -3.64 13.72 -1.34
C SER A 36 -5.08 13.96 -0.92
N ASP A 37 -5.98 14.25 -1.86
CA ASP A 37 -7.42 14.44 -1.62
C ASP A 37 -8.16 13.13 -1.27
N ILE A 38 -7.55 11.97 -1.52
CA ILE A 38 -8.12 10.66 -1.22
C ILE A 38 -7.22 9.80 -0.32
N SER A 39 -6.02 10.27 0.04
CA SER A 39 -5.04 9.50 0.80
C SER A 39 -5.57 9.13 2.18
N GLU A 40 -6.17 10.07 2.91
CA GLU A 40 -6.78 9.85 4.24
C GLU A 40 -7.98 8.88 4.20
N LEU A 41 -8.68 8.86 3.07
CA LEU A 41 -9.83 7.98 2.84
C LEU A 41 -9.43 6.58 2.37
N THR A 42 -8.17 6.41 1.99
CA THR A 42 -7.63 5.14 1.55
C THR A 42 -7.08 4.37 2.76
N ARG A 43 -7.44 3.10 2.86
CA ARG A 43 -6.93 2.13 3.83
C ARG A 43 -6.11 1.10 3.09
N ARG A 44 -4.98 0.71 3.68
CA ARG A 44 -4.07 -0.32 3.20
C ARG A 44 -4.17 -1.55 4.08
N LYS A 45 -4.02 -2.72 3.48
CA LYS A 45 -3.83 -4.00 4.18
C LYS A 45 -2.88 -4.88 3.38
N ILE A 46 -1.90 -5.47 4.04
CA ILE A 46 -1.03 -6.50 3.45
C ILE A 46 -1.63 -7.87 3.74
N ASN A 47 -1.86 -8.68 2.69
CA ASN A 47 -2.42 -10.02 2.86
C ASN A 47 -1.32 -11.08 2.89
N ASP A 48 -1.37 -11.97 3.88
CA ASP A 48 -0.41 -13.07 3.99
C ASP A 48 -0.89 -14.26 3.13
N ASP A 49 -0.56 -14.22 1.84
CA ASP A 49 -0.86 -15.30 0.89
C ASP A 49 0.37 -16.22 0.71
N PRO A 50 0.24 -17.55 0.88
CA PRO A 50 1.37 -18.47 0.78
C PRO A 50 1.91 -18.70 -0.64
N GLY A 51 1.25 -18.18 -1.68
CA GLY A 51 1.57 -18.48 -3.09
C GLY A 51 2.80 -17.77 -3.66
N SER A 52 3.32 -16.72 -3.03
CA SER A 52 4.43 -15.91 -3.54
C SER A 52 5.27 -15.30 -2.41
N GLY A 53 6.53 -14.98 -2.70
CA GLY A 53 7.35 -14.12 -1.84
C GLY A 53 6.72 -12.72 -1.71
N HIS A 54 6.10 -12.21 -2.77
CA HIS A 54 5.32 -10.96 -2.73
C HIS A 54 3.96 -11.20 -2.09
N LYS A 55 3.67 -10.40 -1.07
CA LYS A 55 2.40 -10.34 -0.38
C LYS A 55 1.53 -9.26 -1.02
N PRO A 56 0.26 -9.55 -1.36
CA PRO A 56 -0.64 -8.57 -1.94
C PRO A 56 -0.82 -7.32 -1.06
N VAL A 57 -0.70 -6.14 -1.66
CA VAL A 57 -1.08 -4.85 -1.06
C VAL A 57 -2.50 -4.53 -1.50
N ILE A 58 -3.46 -4.57 -0.57
CA ILE A 58 -4.86 -4.28 -0.84
C ILE A 58 -5.17 -2.87 -0.40
N ALA A 59 -5.64 -2.03 -1.33
CA ALA A 59 -6.18 -0.71 -1.06
C ALA A 59 -7.71 -0.76 -1.04
N SER A 60 -8.32 -0.08 -0.08
CA SER A 60 -9.76 0.16 -0.03
C SER A 60 -10.02 1.62 0.28
N GLY A 61 -11.03 2.22 -0.32
CA GLY A 61 -11.35 3.63 -0.13
C GLY A 61 -12.84 3.84 0.01
N LYS A 62 -13.23 4.93 0.66
CA LYS A 62 -14.62 5.40 0.60
C LYS A 62 -14.76 6.32 -0.59
N ARG A 63 -15.79 6.10 -1.42
CA ARG A 63 -16.20 7.10 -2.41
C ARG A 63 -16.85 8.27 -1.68
N HIS A 64 -16.47 9.49 -2.04
CA HIS A 64 -17.30 10.65 -1.78
C HIS A 64 -18.61 10.47 -2.56
N GLN A 65 -19.74 10.45 -1.86
CA GLN A 65 -21.08 10.59 -2.44
C GLN A 65 -21.39 12.07 -2.60
#